data_AF-F0GJE1-F1
#
_entry.id   AF-F0GJE1-F1
#
_cell.length_a   1.000
_cell.length_b   1.000
_cell.length_c   1.000
_cell.angle_alpha   90.00
_cell.angle_beta   90.00
_cell.angle_gamma   90.00
#
_symmetry.space_group_name_H-M   'P 1'
#
loop_
_entity.id
_entity.type
_entity.pdbx_description
1 polymer ?
#
loop_
_entity_poly.entity_id
_entity_poly.type
_entity_poly.pdbx_seq_one_letter_code
_entity_poly.pdbx_strand_id
1 'polypeptide(L)' 'MPAAPHAPMTAAHDSATPFPCARFIKEIGRGPHGARALSADDTFALYRAMLDARVSDLELGAILIAYRLKGET' A
#
# COMPACT_ATOMS: atom_id res chain seq x y z
N MET A 1 4.27 37.49 4.25
CA MET A 1 4.72 36.07 4.18
C MET A 1 3.86 35.37 3.16
N PRO A 2 4.37 35.02 1.96
CA PRO A 2 3.61 34.20 1.02
C PRO A 2 3.61 32.75 1.50
N ALA A 3 2.41 32.16 1.61
CA ALA A 3 2.23 30.74 1.87
C ALA A 3 2.92 29.93 0.75
N ALA A 4 3.73 28.95 1.14
CA ALA A 4 4.40 28.05 0.20
C ALA A 4 3.35 27.37 -0.69
N PRO A 5 3.59 27.28 -2.02
CA PRO A 5 2.70 26.55 -2.91
C PRO A 5 2.70 25.07 -2.48
N HIS A 6 1.52 24.51 -2.24
CA HIS A 6 1.34 23.09 -1.99
C HIS A 6 1.77 22.36 -3.26
N ALA A 7 3.01 21.86 -3.29
CA ALA A 7 3.50 21.03 -4.37
C ALA A 7 2.51 19.88 -4.58
N PRO A 8 2.16 19.50 -5.82
CA PRO A 8 1.38 18.30 -6.03
C PRO A 8 2.15 17.15 -5.39
N MET A 9 1.48 16.39 -4.51
CA MET A 9 2.03 15.21 -3.84
C MET A 9 2.16 14.05 -4.84
N THR A 10 2.93 14.26 -5.90
CA THR A 10 3.47 13.20 -6.74
C THR A 10 4.91 13.02 -6.28
N ALA A 11 5.08 12.37 -5.12
CA ALA A 11 6.40 11.87 -4.76
C ALA A 11 6.84 10.97 -5.91
N ALA A 12 7.92 11.35 -6.58
CA ALA A 12 8.48 10.56 -7.66
C ALA A 12 8.83 9.18 -7.08
N HIS A 13 8.05 8.15 -7.42
CA HIS A 13 8.41 6.77 -7.12
C HIS A 13 9.70 6.50 -7.85
N ASP A 14 10.76 6.23 -7.10
CA ASP A 14 12.08 5.97 -7.66
C ASP A 14 11.98 4.78 -8.62
N SER A 15 12.76 4.80 -9.70
CA SER A 15 12.71 3.80 -10.79
C SER A 15 13.20 2.41 -10.36
N ALA A 16 13.32 2.18 -9.06
CA ALA A 16 13.54 0.88 -8.45
C ALA A 16 12.43 -0.10 -8.87
N THR A 17 12.80 -1.37 -9.03
CA THR A 17 11.89 -2.43 -9.47
C THR A 17 10.58 -2.40 -8.66
N PRO A 18 9.41 -2.19 -9.32
CA PRO A 18 8.14 -2.09 -8.63
C PRO A 18 7.86 -3.34 -7.81
N PHE A 19 7.44 -3.16 -6.56
CA PHE A 19 7.06 -4.29 -5.71
C PHE A 19 5.67 -4.80 -6.13
N PRO A 20 5.53 -6.07 -6.56
CA PRO A 20 4.27 -6.56 -7.11
C PRO A 20 3.22 -6.75 -6.00
N CYS A 21 2.32 -5.77 -5.82
CA CYS A 21 1.39 -5.80 -4.70
C CYS A 21 0.08 -6.56 -4.97
N ALA A 22 -0.23 -6.85 -6.24
CA ALA A 22 -1.48 -7.48 -6.67
C ALA A 22 -1.85 -8.76 -5.86
N ARG A 23 -0.88 -9.60 -5.49
CA ARG A 23 -1.13 -10.79 -4.66
C ARG A 23 -1.62 -10.44 -3.26
N PHE A 24 -1.02 -9.42 -2.63
CA PHE A 24 -1.40 -8.98 -1.30
C PHE A 24 -2.77 -8.34 -1.34
N ILE A 25 -3.00 -7.42 -2.28
CA ILE A 25 -4.29 -6.75 -2.49
C ILE A 25 -5.42 -7.77 -2.67
N LYS A 26 -5.17 -8.85 -3.43
CA LYS A 26 -6.16 -9.94 -3.61
C LYS A 26 -6.45 -10.70 -2.32
N GLU A 27 -5.47 -10.90 -1.46
CA GLU A 27 -5.65 -11.58 -0.16
C GLU A 27 -6.41 -10.71 0.84
N ILE A 28 -6.05 -9.42 0.97
CA ILE A 28 -6.64 -8.51 1.96
C ILE A 28 -7.92 -7.83 1.46
N GLY A 29 -8.11 -7.70 0.15
CA GLY A 29 -9.22 -6.96 -0.49
C GLY A 29 -10.42 -7.81 -0.89
N ARG A 30 -10.53 -9.04 -0.39
CA ARG A 30 -11.58 -10.01 -0.79
C ARG A 30 -12.98 -9.74 -0.19
N GLY A 31 -13.18 -8.59 0.45
CA GLY A 31 -14.46 -8.21 1.05
C GLY A 31 -14.72 -8.85 2.43
N PRO A 32 -15.92 -8.64 3.00
CA PRO A 32 -16.22 -8.85 4.43
C PRO A 32 -16.08 -10.30 4.94
N HIS A 33 -16.07 -11.30 4.06
CA HIS A 33 -15.95 -12.72 4.45
C HIS A 33 -14.76 -13.44 3.81
N GLY A 34 -14.04 -12.79 2.91
CA GLY A 34 -12.98 -13.42 2.13
C GLY A 34 -11.59 -12.85 2.39
N ALA A 35 -11.49 -11.69 3.05
CA ALA A 35 -10.21 -11.07 3.37
C ALA A 35 -9.43 -11.94 4.36
N ARG A 36 -8.23 -12.36 3.99
CA ARG A 36 -7.33 -13.14 4.85
C ARG A 36 -6.22 -12.26 5.41
N ALA A 37 -5.68 -12.68 6.56
CA ALA A 37 -4.43 -12.12 7.05
C ALA A 37 -3.29 -12.65 6.20
N LEU A 38 -2.38 -11.74 5.85
CA LEU A 38 -1.11 -12.11 5.24
C LEU A 38 -0.27 -12.89 6.28
N SER A 39 0.63 -13.73 5.80
CA SER A 39 1.65 -14.32 6.67
C SER A 39 2.54 -13.21 7.28
N ALA A 40 3.25 -13.51 8.37
CA ALA A 40 4.17 -12.55 8.98
C ALA A 40 5.28 -12.12 7.99
N ASP A 41 5.76 -13.04 7.16
CA ASP A 41 6.77 -12.79 6.13
C ASP A 41 6.23 -11.88 5.02
N ASP A 42 5.04 -12.21 4.48
CA ASP A 42 4.37 -11.38 3.46
C ASP A 42 4.07 -9.97 3.99
N THR A 43 3.63 -9.87 5.25
CA THR A 43 3.37 -8.58 5.91
C THR A 43 4.65 -7.77 6.04
N PHE A 44 5.73 -8.40 6.50
CA PHE A 44 7.03 -7.74 6.63
C PHE A 44 7.57 -7.25 5.28
N ALA A 45 7.50 -8.08 4.24
CA ALA A 45 7.94 -7.72 2.89
C ALA A 45 7.13 -6.53 2.32
N LEU A 46 5.81 -6.56 2.50
CA LEU A 46 4.90 -5.50 2.07
C LEU A 46 5.21 -4.17 2.76
N TYR A 47 5.29 -4.16 4.09
CA TYR A 47 5.58 -2.94 4.85
C TYR A 47 6.98 -2.40 4.56
N ARG A 48 7.99 -3.27 4.38
CA ARG A 48 9.32 -2.85 3.99
C ARG A 48 9.31 -2.17 2.63
N ALA A 49 8.57 -2.70 1.65
CA ALA A 49 8.45 -2.09 0.32
C ALA A 49 7.71 -0.74 0.36
N MET A 50 6.70 -0.59 1.22
CA MET A 50 6.01 0.69 1.42
C MET A 50 6.95 1.76 1.99
N LEU A 51 7.72 1.42 3.02
CA LEU A 51 8.66 2.35 3.66
C LEU A 51 9.83 2.73 2.75
N ASP A 52 10.19 1.84 1.84
CA ASP A 52 11.24 2.04 0.83
C ASP A 52 10.71 2.78 -0.43
N ALA A 53 9.45 3.23 -0.42
CA ALA A 53 8.79 3.91 -1.55
C ALA A 53 8.81 3.11 -2.87
N ARG A 54 8.79 1.77 -2.79
CA ARG A 54 8.76 0.85 -3.95
C ARG A 54 7.36 0.39 -4.36
N VAL A 55 6.33 0.92 -3.71
CA VAL A 55 4.91 0.61 -3.98
C VAL A 55 4.30 1.79 -4.73
N SER A 56 3.69 1.51 -5.89
CA SER A 56 2.97 2.52 -6.68
C SER A 56 1.82 3.15 -5.88
N ASP A 57 1.54 4.45 -6.07
CA ASP A 57 0.42 5.15 -5.42
C ASP A 57 -0.91 4.40 -5.55
N LEU A 58 -1.17 3.81 -6.72
CA LEU A 58 -2.40 3.07 -6.99
C LEU A 58 -2.51 1.83 -6.11
N GLU A 59 -1.42 1.06 -6.01
CA GLU A 59 -1.37 -0.14 -5.19
C GLU A 59 -1.39 0.22 -3.69
N LEU A 60 -0.65 1.27 -3.30
CA LEU A 60 -0.64 1.78 -1.93
C LEU A 60 -2.05 2.18 -1.48
N GLY A 61 -2.77 2.94 -2.31
CA GLY A 61 -4.16 3.32 -2.04
C GLY A 61 -5.08 2.10 -1.88
N ALA A 62 -4.94 1.10 -2.75
CA ALA A 62 -5.71 -0.14 -2.65
C ALA A 62 -5.44 -0.90 -1.35
N ILE A 63 -4.17 -0.99 -0.93
CA ILE A 63 -3.78 -1.67 0.31
C ILE A 63 -4.36 -0.96 1.53
N LEU A 64 -4.25 0.37 1.60
CA LEU A 64 -4.78 1.17 2.71
C LEU A 64 -6.30 1.03 2.84
N ILE A 65 -7.02 1.06 1.71
CA ILE A 65 -8.48 0.86 1.71
C ILE A 65 -8.84 -0.55 2.15
N ALA A 66 -8.12 -1.57 1.67
CA ALA A 66 -8.40 -2.95 2.03
C ALA A 66 -8.19 -3.23 3.52
N TYR A 67 -7.09 -2.74 4.12
CA TYR A 67 -6.87 -2.84 5.57
C TYR A 67 -7.92 -2.09 6.38
N ARG A 68 -8.31 -0.89 5.92
CA ARG A 68 -9.37 -0.11 6.58
C ARG A 68 -10.72 -0.83 6.57
N LEU A 69 -11.07 -1.49 5.46
CA LEU A 69 -12.34 -2.20 5.33
C LEU A 69 -12.35 -3.54 6.08
N LYS A 70 -11.20 -4.23 6.12
CA LYS A 70 -11.07 -5.50 6.83
C LYS A 70 -11.34 -5.36 8.32
N GLY A 71 -11.00 -4.21 8.91
CA GLY A 71 -11.12 -4.00 10.36
C GLY A 71 -10.03 -4.78 11.11
N GLU A 72 -9.46 -4.14 12.12
CA GLU A 72 -8.47 -4.76 12.99
C GLU A 72 -9.23 -5.68 13.96
N THR A 73 -9.38 -6.95 13.60
CA THR A 73 -9.88 -8.01 14.49
C THR A 73 -9.00 -9.24 14.35
#